data_AF-A0AAW0NHB1-F1
#
_entry.id   AF-A0AAW0NHB1-F1
#
_cell.length_a   1.000
_cell.length_b   1.000
_cell.length_c   1.000
_cell.angle_alpha   90.00
_cell.angle_beta   90.00
_cell.angle_gamma   90.00
#
_symmetry.space_group_name_H-M   'P 1'
#
loop_
_entity.id
_entity.type
_entity.pdbx_description
1 polymer ?
#
loop_
_entity_poly.entity_id
_entity_poly.type
_entity_poly.pdbx_seq_one_letter_code
_entity_poly.pdbx_strand_id
1 'polypeptide(L)'
;MIAKADFKFESCFSAYNNSSGVIQGIIYSKCSPHGGQREAVLQQELVIHIGWIISNSPELFSGMLKIRVGWRHAPQDIYQLSPSDIKQLLLDVLQPQHTGRSWLNRRQIDGSLNRVPLGFYDRVWQILERTANGILVAGNHLPQQPTLSDMTMYEMNFSLLVEATLKNIVLPEYRQIIVELLMVVSVVLERNPELEFTEKVDLDGLVKEAFSDFQKDRSRLEGIEKQDSMEAFYNTPAVGQRGTSSYLTKAVMIQLLQGDVKPCKDDPCTVS
;
A
#
# COMPACT_ATOMS: atom_id res chain seq x y z
N MET A 1 -23.03 5.12 3.40
CA MET A 1 -22.89 3.78 4.01
C MET A 1 -21.98 2.94 3.13
N ILE A 2 -20.75 2.70 3.56
CA ILE A 2 -19.75 1.92 2.82
C ILE A 2 -19.74 0.52 3.45
N ALA A 3 -20.33 -0.47 2.77
CA ALA A 3 -20.18 -1.86 3.16
C ALA A 3 -18.79 -2.34 2.72
N LYS A 4 -17.80 -2.27 3.64
CA LYS A 4 -16.51 -2.93 3.48
C LYS A 4 -16.72 -4.42 3.71
N ALA A 5 -16.75 -5.22 2.64
CA ALA A 5 -16.51 -6.65 2.76
C ALA A 5 -15.00 -6.86 2.94
N ASP A 6 -14.53 -6.81 4.19
CA ASP A 6 -13.21 -7.34 4.53
C ASP A 6 -13.28 -8.86 4.34
N PHE A 7 -12.87 -9.32 3.16
CA PHE A 7 -12.72 -10.74 2.86
C PHE A 7 -11.65 -11.33 3.78
N LYS A 8 -12.07 -12.14 4.76
CA LYS A 8 -11.17 -13.11 5.40
C LYS A 8 -10.93 -14.25 4.43
N PHE A 9 -9.84 -14.13 3.67
CA PHE A 9 -9.35 -15.11 2.69
C PHE A 9 -9.15 -16.52 3.30
N GLU A 10 -8.95 -16.62 4.62
CA GLU A 10 -8.78 -17.89 5.36
C GLU A 10 -9.96 -18.87 5.19
N SER A 11 -11.20 -18.37 5.17
CA SER A 11 -12.39 -19.22 5.10
C SER A 11 -12.64 -19.86 3.73
N CYS A 12 -12.26 -19.22 2.63
CA CYS A 12 -12.39 -19.80 1.28
C CYS A 12 -11.22 -20.75 0.96
N PHE A 13 -10.02 -20.48 1.48
CA PHE A 13 -8.85 -21.31 1.21
C PHE A 13 -8.94 -22.67 1.93
N SER A 14 -9.47 -22.70 3.16
CA SER A 14 -9.79 -23.96 3.86
C SER A 14 -10.84 -24.80 3.12
N ALA A 15 -11.63 -24.19 2.22
CA ALA A 15 -12.65 -24.88 1.43
C ALA A 15 -12.13 -25.45 0.11
N TYR A 16 -10.86 -25.20 -0.27
CA TYR A 16 -10.24 -25.81 -1.46
C TYR A 16 -10.12 -27.35 -1.32
N ASN A 17 -10.18 -27.87 -0.08
CA ASN A 17 -10.27 -29.30 0.22
C ASN A 17 -11.71 -29.81 0.46
N ASN A 18 -12.73 -28.97 0.31
CA ASN A 18 -14.12 -29.33 0.57
C ASN A 18 -14.96 -29.41 -0.72
N SER A 19 -15.98 -30.26 -0.68
CA SER A 19 -16.88 -30.55 -1.80
C SER A 19 -17.53 -29.28 -2.36
N SER A 20 -17.82 -29.31 -3.68
CA SER A 20 -18.41 -28.20 -4.47
C SER A 20 -19.60 -27.47 -3.80
N GLY A 21 -20.40 -28.16 -2.97
CA GLY A 21 -21.53 -27.56 -2.25
C GLY A 21 -21.14 -26.61 -1.09
N VAL A 22 -19.97 -26.81 -0.46
CA VAL A 22 -19.49 -25.95 0.64
C VAL A 22 -18.98 -24.62 0.09
N ILE A 23 -18.27 -24.66 -1.04
CA ILE A 23 -17.80 -23.46 -1.77
C ILE A 23 -19.01 -22.63 -2.25
N GLN A 24 -20.03 -23.28 -2.80
CA GLN A 24 -21.28 -22.63 -3.19
C GLN A 24 -21.94 -21.92 -1.99
N GLY A 25 -22.08 -22.61 -0.85
CA GLY A 25 -22.66 -22.04 0.36
C GLY A 25 -21.91 -20.80 0.89
N ILE A 26 -20.58 -20.80 0.83
CA ILE A 26 -19.75 -19.66 1.26
C ILE A 26 -19.89 -18.49 0.26
N ILE A 27 -19.89 -18.76 -1.04
CA ILE A 27 -20.01 -17.72 -2.08
C ILE A 27 -21.35 -17.00 -1.98
N TYR A 28 -22.46 -17.74 -1.92
CA TYR A 28 -23.79 -17.13 -1.86
C TYR A 28 -24.11 -16.48 -0.50
N SER A 29 -23.61 -17.01 0.62
CA SER A 29 -23.90 -16.45 1.96
C SER A 29 -22.97 -15.30 2.39
N LYS A 30 -21.72 -15.26 1.91
CA LYS A 30 -20.71 -14.27 2.33
C LYS A 30 -20.31 -13.30 1.23
N CYS A 31 -20.30 -13.73 -0.03
CA CYS A 31 -19.74 -12.93 -1.12
C CYS A 31 -20.81 -12.14 -1.89
N SER A 32 -22.09 -12.53 -1.79
CA SER A 32 -23.21 -11.83 -2.41
C SER A 32 -24.48 -11.76 -1.53
N PRO A 33 -24.46 -11.04 -0.39
CA PRO A 33 -25.67 -10.84 0.41
C PRO A 33 -26.73 -9.98 -0.30
N HIS A 34 -26.34 -9.24 -1.36
CA HIS A 34 -27.22 -8.35 -2.14
C HIS A 34 -26.98 -8.37 -3.66
N GLY A 35 -26.00 -9.11 -4.18
CA GLY A 35 -25.69 -9.17 -5.62
C GLY A 35 -26.42 -10.32 -6.33
N GLY A 36 -26.67 -10.17 -7.63
CA GLY A 36 -27.38 -11.15 -8.44
C GLY A 36 -26.55 -12.44 -8.68
N GLN A 37 -27.16 -13.39 -9.41
CA GLN A 37 -26.49 -14.64 -9.79
C GLN A 37 -25.21 -14.41 -10.60
N ARG A 38 -25.12 -13.31 -11.36
CA ARG A 38 -23.98 -12.98 -12.23
C ARG A 38 -22.73 -12.61 -11.42
N GLU A 39 -22.89 -11.82 -10.36
CA GLU A 39 -21.81 -11.44 -9.46
C GLU A 39 -21.24 -12.66 -8.72
N ALA A 40 -22.10 -13.58 -8.28
CA ALA A 40 -21.68 -14.82 -7.64
C ALA A 40 -20.85 -15.71 -8.58
N VAL A 41 -21.29 -15.85 -9.84
CA VAL A 41 -20.56 -16.62 -10.86
C VAL A 41 -19.20 -15.98 -11.16
N LEU A 42 -19.15 -14.66 -11.37
CA LEU A 42 -17.88 -13.96 -11.61
C LEU A 42 -16.94 -14.12 -10.41
N GLN A 43 -17.42 -13.94 -9.18
CA GLN A 43 -16.63 -14.15 -7.97
C GLN A 43 -16.11 -15.59 -7.86
N GLN A 44 -16.93 -16.58 -8.19
CA GLN A 44 -16.50 -17.98 -8.22
C GLN A 44 -15.37 -18.19 -9.24
N GLU A 45 -15.52 -17.71 -10.47
CA GLU A 45 -14.50 -17.82 -11.51
C GLU A 45 -13.20 -17.13 -11.11
N LEU A 46 -13.27 -15.95 -10.50
CA LEU A 46 -12.11 -15.23 -9.98
C LEU A 46 -11.40 -16.03 -8.89
N VAL A 47 -12.15 -16.63 -7.95
CA VAL A 47 -11.57 -17.47 -6.88
C VAL A 47 -10.88 -18.70 -7.47
N ILE A 48 -11.51 -19.35 -8.47
CA ILE A 48 -10.92 -20.51 -9.16
C ILE A 48 -9.62 -20.11 -9.84
N HIS A 49 -9.62 -19.03 -10.63
CA HIS A 49 -8.43 -18.58 -11.32
C HIS A 49 -7.34 -18.11 -10.37
N ILE A 50 -7.66 -17.33 -9.33
CA ILE A 50 -6.69 -16.90 -8.33
C ILE A 50 -6.08 -18.13 -7.64
N GLY A 51 -6.87 -19.12 -7.25
CA GLY A 51 -6.37 -20.37 -6.65
C GLY A 51 -5.42 -21.13 -7.59
N TRP A 52 -5.75 -21.19 -8.88
CA TRP A 52 -4.88 -21.78 -9.90
C TRP A 52 -3.58 -20.98 -10.05
N ILE A 53 -3.63 -19.65 -10.16
CA ILE A 53 -2.43 -18.81 -10.33
C ILE A 53 -1.53 -18.89 -9.09
N ILE A 54 -2.09 -18.88 -7.87
CA ILE A 54 -1.30 -19.06 -6.63
C ILE A 54 -0.51 -20.36 -6.67
N SER A 55 -1.10 -21.43 -7.20
CA SER A 55 -0.46 -22.74 -7.26
C SER A 55 0.58 -22.88 -8.38
N ASN A 56 0.42 -22.16 -9.49
CA ASN A 56 1.27 -22.30 -10.68
C ASN A 56 2.30 -21.16 -10.85
N SER A 57 2.02 -19.99 -10.31
CA SER A 57 2.81 -18.76 -10.45
C SER A 57 2.74 -17.91 -9.15
N PRO A 58 3.15 -18.46 -8.00
CA PRO A 58 3.05 -17.79 -6.69
C PRO A 58 3.81 -16.46 -6.63
N GLU A 59 4.84 -16.29 -7.45
CA GLU A 59 5.64 -15.05 -7.53
C GLU A 59 4.83 -13.82 -7.94
N LEU A 60 3.72 -14.00 -8.67
CA LEU A 60 2.80 -12.92 -9.02
C LEU A 60 2.09 -12.32 -7.78
N PHE A 61 2.08 -13.07 -6.67
CA PHE A 61 1.53 -12.66 -5.39
C PHE A 61 2.55 -12.09 -4.40
N SER A 62 3.80 -11.93 -4.83
CA SER A 62 4.85 -11.30 -4.02
C SER A 62 4.41 -9.92 -3.53
N GLY A 63 4.58 -9.68 -2.23
CA GLY A 63 4.20 -8.42 -1.59
C GLY A 63 2.70 -8.22 -1.38
N MET A 64 1.86 -9.25 -1.54
CA MET A 64 0.42 -9.16 -1.27
C MET A 64 0.03 -10.01 -0.07
N LEU A 65 -0.36 -9.36 1.03
CA LEU A 65 -0.86 -10.05 2.23
C LEU A 65 -2.35 -10.40 2.13
N LYS A 66 -3.14 -9.52 1.50
CA LYS A 66 -4.59 -9.66 1.35
C LYS A 66 -5.03 -9.18 -0.01
N ILE A 67 -5.78 -10.03 -0.72
CA ILE A 67 -6.44 -9.64 -1.97
C ILE A 67 -7.84 -9.14 -1.62
N ARG A 68 -8.12 -7.88 -1.94
CA ARG A 68 -9.46 -7.32 -1.86
C ARG A 68 -10.14 -7.45 -3.21
N VAL A 69 -11.11 -8.35 -3.29
CA VAL A 69 -11.94 -8.53 -4.48
C VAL A 69 -13.11 -7.54 -4.41
N GLY A 70 -12.83 -6.27 -4.70
CA GLY A 70 -13.80 -5.16 -4.62
C GLY A 70 -14.03 -4.50 -5.97
N TRP A 71 -15.16 -4.77 -6.60
CA TRP A 71 -15.48 -4.33 -7.96
C TRP A 71 -16.41 -3.11 -7.93
N ARG A 72 -15.87 -1.91 -7.66
CA ARG A 72 -16.65 -0.65 -7.82
C ARG A 72 -16.43 0.02 -9.18
N HIS A 73 -15.35 -0.35 -9.88
CA HIS A 73 -14.97 0.25 -11.17
C HIS A 73 -14.60 -0.82 -12.20
N ALA A 74 -15.20 -2.01 -12.10
CA ALA A 74 -15.04 -3.00 -13.16
C ALA A 74 -15.54 -2.39 -14.48
N PRO A 75 -14.85 -2.61 -15.61
CA PRO A 75 -15.42 -2.29 -16.91
C PRO A 75 -16.82 -2.91 -16.99
N GLN A 76 -17.81 -2.17 -17.49
CA GLN A 76 -19.20 -2.65 -17.61
C GLN A 76 -19.30 -3.99 -18.36
N ASP A 77 -18.30 -4.32 -19.15
CA ASP A 77 -18.20 -5.54 -19.96
C ASP A 77 -17.53 -6.73 -19.25
N ILE A 78 -17.08 -6.61 -17.99
CA ILE A 78 -16.40 -7.75 -17.33
C ILE A 78 -17.29 -8.99 -17.25
N TYR A 79 -18.60 -8.77 -17.07
CA TYR A 79 -19.59 -9.86 -17.00
C TYR A 79 -19.85 -10.54 -18.34
N GLN A 80 -19.33 -9.98 -19.45
CA GLN A 80 -19.45 -10.52 -20.80
C GLN A 80 -18.18 -11.28 -21.23
N LEU A 81 -17.11 -11.21 -20.45
CA LEU A 81 -15.86 -11.89 -20.75
C LEU A 81 -16.01 -13.40 -20.63
N SER A 82 -15.34 -14.14 -21.52
CA SER A 82 -15.23 -15.58 -21.37
C SER A 82 -14.32 -15.92 -20.17
N PRO A 83 -14.41 -17.14 -19.59
CA PRO A 83 -13.50 -17.57 -18.53
C PRO A 83 -12.01 -17.42 -18.91
N SER A 84 -11.66 -17.70 -20.16
CA SER A 84 -10.30 -17.52 -20.68
C SER A 84 -9.87 -16.05 -20.67
N ASP A 85 -10.77 -15.13 -21.04
CA ASP A 85 -10.48 -13.69 -21.05
C ASP A 85 -10.37 -13.15 -19.62
N ILE A 86 -11.20 -13.64 -18.68
CA ILE A 86 -11.10 -13.31 -17.25
C ILE A 86 -9.74 -13.76 -16.71
N LYS A 87 -9.30 -14.98 -17.05
CA LYS A 87 -7.98 -15.48 -16.68
C LYS A 87 -6.86 -14.60 -17.23
N GLN A 88 -6.93 -14.21 -18.51
CA GLN A 88 -5.92 -13.34 -19.13
C GLN A 88 -5.88 -11.96 -18.47
N LEU A 89 -7.05 -11.36 -18.22
CA LEU A 89 -7.17 -10.09 -17.51
C LEU A 89 -6.55 -10.16 -16.11
N LEU A 90 -6.81 -11.25 -15.37
CA LEU A 90 -6.20 -11.46 -14.05
C LEU A 90 -4.69 -11.54 -14.13
N LEU A 91 -4.14 -12.30 -15.09
CA LEU A 91 -2.70 -12.38 -15.30
C LEU A 91 -2.11 -11.00 -15.59
N ASP A 92 -2.72 -10.22 -16.49
CA ASP A 92 -2.28 -8.87 -16.88
C ASP A 92 -2.35 -7.86 -15.72
N VAL A 93 -3.30 -8.02 -14.80
CA VAL A 93 -3.43 -7.20 -13.59
C VAL A 93 -2.39 -7.62 -12.54
N LEU A 94 -2.10 -8.92 -12.42
CA LEU A 94 -1.16 -9.46 -11.43
C LEU A 94 0.31 -9.33 -11.85
N GLN A 95 0.64 -9.07 -13.12
CA GLN A 95 2.04 -8.89 -13.49
C GLN A 95 2.69 -7.73 -12.73
N PRO A 96 3.84 -7.92 -12.04
CA PRO A 96 4.50 -6.85 -11.30
C PRO A 96 5.16 -5.81 -12.22
N GLN A 97 5.47 -6.20 -13.47
CA GLN A 97 6.15 -5.36 -14.45
C GLN A 97 5.17 -4.93 -15.54
N HIS A 98 4.46 -3.84 -15.30
CA HIS A 98 3.55 -3.25 -16.27
C HIS A 98 4.30 -2.41 -17.32
N THR A 99 5.13 -3.06 -18.14
CA THR A 99 5.81 -2.39 -19.27
C THR A 99 4.76 -1.72 -20.16
N GLY A 100 4.99 -0.46 -20.52
CA GLY A 100 4.05 0.35 -21.31
C GLY A 100 2.88 1.01 -20.57
N ARG A 101 2.62 0.69 -19.29
CA ARG A 101 1.60 1.41 -18.50
C ARG A 101 2.16 2.68 -17.86
N SER A 102 1.32 3.71 -17.77
CA SER A 102 1.63 4.96 -17.06
C SER A 102 1.83 4.72 -15.56
N TRP A 103 2.58 5.60 -14.88
CA TRP A 103 2.84 5.44 -13.44
C TRP A 103 1.57 5.53 -12.60
N LEU A 104 0.64 6.40 -12.98
CA LEU A 104 -0.66 6.50 -12.33
C LEU A 104 -1.39 5.16 -12.38
N ASN A 105 -1.45 4.52 -13.55
CA ASN A 105 -2.16 3.25 -13.70
C ASN A 105 -1.49 2.12 -12.92
N ARG A 106 -0.15 2.07 -12.86
CA ARG A 106 0.58 1.12 -12.02
C ARG A 106 0.21 1.27 -10.54
N ARG A 107 0.23 2.51 -10.04
CA ARG A 107 -0.13 2.83 -8.66
C ARG A 107 -1.59 2.49 -8.35
N GLN A 108 -2.51 2.72 -9.27
CA GLN A 108 -3.91 2.34 -9.12
C GLN A 108 -4.07 0.83 -8.99
N ILE A 109 -3.35 0.05 -9.79
CA ILE A 109 -3.41 -1.42 -9.76
C ILE A 109 -2.82 -1.95 -8.47
N ASP A 110 -1.55 -1.62 -8.18
CA ASP A 110 -0.87 -2.11 -6.97
C ASP A 110 -1.58 -1.64 -5.70
N GLY A 111 -2.10 -0.41 -5.69
CA GLY A 111 -2.90 0.13 -4.59
C GLY A 111 -4.20 -0.64 -4.37
N SER A 112 -4.89 -1.02 -5.45
CA SER A 112 -6.12 -1.81 -5.38
C SER A 112 -5.86 -3.25 -4.91
N LEU A 113 -4.72 -3.80 -5.31
CA LEU A 113 -4.26 -5.13 -4.90
C LEU A 113 -3.66 -5.15 -3.47
N ASN A 114 -3.49 -3.99 -2.83
CA ASN A 114 -2.69 -3.81 -1.61
C ASN A 114 -1.27 -4.38 -1.73
N ARG A 115 -0.69 -4.37 -2.93
CA ARG A 115 0.68 -4.83 -3.15
C ARG A 115 1.67 -3.85 -2.55
N VAL A 116 2.67 -4.37 -1.85
CA VAL A 116 3.76 -3.59 -1.26
C VAL A 116 5.13 -4.17 -1.68
N PRO A 117 6.22 -3.39 -1.62
CA PRO A 117 7.56 -3.90 -1.85
C PRO A 117 7.95 -5.01 -0.86
N LEU A 118 8.93 -5.83 -1.23
CA LEU A 118 9.50 -6.84 -0.33
C LEU A 118 10.10 -6.20 0.92
N GLY A 119 9.86 -6.82 2.08
CA GLY A 119 10.31 -6.32 3.39
C GLY A 119 9.56 -5.07 3.87
N PHE A 120 8.45 -4.68 3.22
CA PHE A 120 7.69 -3.48 3.61
C PHE A 120 7.29 -3.48 5.09
N TYR A 121 6.75 -4.59 5.60
CA TYR A 121 6.33 -4.63 7.01
C TYR A 121 7.53 -4.52 7.96
N ASP A 122 8.62 -5.24 7.70
CA ASP A 122 9.86 -5.12 8.48
C ASP A 122 10.38 -3.68 8.52
N ARG A 123 10.29 -2.98 7.38
CA ARG A 123 10.66 -1.57 7.30
C ARG A 123 9.72 -0.67 8.09
N VAL A 124 8.41 -0.94 8.08
CA VAL A 124 7.45 -0.19 8.94
C VAL A 124 7.76 -0.41 10.42
N TRP A 125 8.17 -1.62 10.81
CA TRP A 125 8.63 -1.89 12.17
C TRP A 125 9.85 -1.03 12.54
N GLN A 126 10.87 -1.00 11.68
CA GLN A 126 12.08 -0.18 11.88
C GLN A 126 11.76 1.31 11.99
N ILE A 127 10.83 1.82 11.19
CA ILE A 127 10.35 3.20 11.33
C ILE A 127 9.71 3.41 12.70
N LEU A 128 8.89 2.45 13.14
CA LEU A 128 8.20 2.53 14.42
C LEU A 128 9.19 2.55 15.60
N GLU A 129 10.28 1.78 15.55
CA GLU A 129 11.38 1.82 16.54
C GLU A 129 12.01 3.22 16.68
N ARG A 130 11.93 4.04 15.62
CA ARG A 130 12.51 5.39 15.55
C ARG A 130 11.47 6.51 15.59
N THR A 131 10.24 6.20 15.97
CA THR A 131 9.12 7.15 15.99
C THR A 131 8.37 7.05 17.32
N ALA A 132 8.81 7.80 18.33
CA ALA A 132 8.34 7.63 19.72
C ALA A 132 6.81 7.72 19.87
N ASN A 133 6.18 8.61 19.12
CA ASN A 133 4.74 8.88 19.17
C ASN A 133 3.95 8.19 18.05
N GLY A 134 4.57 7.27 17.31
CA GLY A 134 3.94 6.47 16.26
C GLY A 134 3.64 7.22 14.96
N ILE A 135 2.93 6.53 14.06
CA ILE A 135 2.68 6.95 12.69
C ILE A 135 1.18 7.26 12.52
N LEU A 136 0.85 8.38 11.89
CA LEU A 136 -0.52 8.80 11.60
C LEU A 136 -0.75 8.83 10.08
N VAL A 137 -1.85 8.24 9.62
CA VAL A 137 -2.26 8.28 8.22
C VAL A 137 -3.76 8.07 8.04
N ALA A 138 -4.39 8.90 7.22
CA ALA A 138 -5.83 8.90 6.96
C ALA A 138 -6.67 8.84 8.25
N GLY A 139 -6.21 9.55 9.28
CA GLY A 139 -6.83 9.60 10.62
C GLY A 139 -6.66 8.34 11.48
N ASN A 140 -5.97 7.29 11.00
CA ASN A 140 -5.61 6.12 11.80
C ASN A 140 -4.21 6.29 12.38
N HIS A 141 -4.05 5.93 13.64
CA HIS A 141 -2.79 5.99 14.37
C HIS A 141 -2.24 4.58 14.60
N LEU A 142 -1.00 4.36 14.18
CA LEU A 142 -0.18 3.21 14.55
C LEU A 142 0.76 3.66 15.68
N PRO A 143 0.42 3.40 16.95
CA PRO A 143 1.25 3.82 18.07
C PRO A 143 2.53 2.98 18.14
N GLN A 144 3.62 3.55 18.65
CA GLN A 144 4.85 2.79 18.92
C GLN A 144 4.65 1.80 20.06
N GLN A 145 4.13 2.30 21.19
CA GLN A 145 3.74 1.49 22.33
C GLN A 145 2.21 1.44 22.43
N PRO A 146 1.61 0.28 22.71
CA PRO A 146 2.27 -0.97 23.12
C PRO A 146 2.71 -1.86 21.94
N THR A 147 2.58 -1.43 20.68
CA THR A 147 2.87 -2.27 19.50
C THR A 147 4.22 -2.98 19.56
N LEU A 148 5.30 -2.27 19.90
CA LEU A 148 6.65 -2.86 19.99
C LEU A 148 6.86 -3.75 21.22
N SER A 149 6.05 -3.61 22.27
CA SER A 149 6.14 -4.46 23.47
C SER A 149 5.21 -5.68 23.41
N ASP A 150 4.07 -5.57 22.72
CA ASP A 150 3.06 -6.63 22.61
C ASP A 150 3.28 -7.55 21.40
N MET A 151 4.09 -7.16 20.42
CA MET A 151 4.23 -7.86 19.14
C MET A 151 5.70 -8.07 18.76
N THR A 152 5.96 -8.78 17.67
CA THR A 152 7.30 -8.93 17.07
C THR A 152 7.29 -8.62 15.57
N MET A 153 8.44 -8.22 15.02
CA MET A 153 8.61 -7.77 13.63
C MET A 153 8.09 -8.77 12.59
N TYR A 154 8.34 -10.07 12.80
CA TYR A 154 8.10 -11.11 11.79
C TYR A 154 6.75 -11.80 11.92
N GLU A 155 5.91 -11.39 12.88
CA GLU A 155 4.62 -12.00 13.11
C GLU A 155 3.50 -11.39 12.26
N MET A 156 2.61 -12.26 11.77
CA MET A 156 1.44 -11.90 10.97
C MET A 156 0.58 -10.80 11.63
N ASN A 157 0.46 -10.79 12.95
CA ASN A 157 -0.36 -9.83 13.67
C ASN A 157 0.10 -8.39 13.41
N PHE A 158 1.42 -8.14 13.36
CA PHE A 158 1.95 -6.81 13.07
C PHE A 158 1.63 -6.39 11.64
N SER A 159 1.84 -7.26 10.65
CA SER A 159 1.49 -6.98 9.25
C SER A 159 -0.01 -6.67 9.09
N LEU A 160 -0.88 -7.40 9.80
CA LEU A 160 -2.33 -7.15 9.83
C LEU A 160 -2.69 -5.80 10.47
N LEU A 161 -1.96 -5.39 11.51
CA LEU A 161 -2.13 -4.08 12.14
C LEU A 161 -1.74 -2.95 11.17
N VAL A 162 -0.61 -3.06 10.47
CA VAL A 162 -0.20 -2.09 9.43
C VAL A 162 -1.27 -1.99 8.33
N GLU A 163 -1.80 -3.12 7.84
CA GLU A 163 -2.90 -3.13 6.88
C GLU A 163 -4.16 -2.44 7.40
N ALA A 164 -4.47 -2.63 8.68
CA ALA A 164 -5.61 -1.99 9.33
C ALA A 164 -5.41 -0.46 9.45
N THR A 165 -4.18 0.00 9.70
CA THR A 165 -3.84 1.42 9.72
C THR A 165 -4.04 2.05 8.34
N LEU A 166 -3.63 1.38 7.27
CA LEU A 166 -3.74 1.89 5.89
C LEU A 166 -5.15 1.72 5.27
N LYS A 167 -6.10 1.08 5.97
CA LYS A 167 -7.41 0.69 5.40
C LYS A 167 -8.34 1.86 5.04
N ASN A 168 -8.10 3.04 5.59
CA ASN A 168 -8.96 4.23 5.38
C ASN A 168 -8.52 5.05 4.17
N ILE A 169 -7.37 4.73 3.57
CA ILE A 169 -6.96 5.33 2.31
C ILE A 169 -7.90 4.84 1.22
N VAL A 170 -8.66 5.76 0.63
CA VAL A 170 -9.71 5.45 -0.37
C VAL A 170 -9.13 5.32 -1.77
N LEU A 171 -8.21 6.20 -2.15
CA LEU A 171 -7.61 6.25 -3.49
C LEU A 171 -6.44 5.26 -3.56
N PRO A 172 -6.44 4.28 -4.49
CA PRO A 172 -5.39 3.29 -4.57
C PRO A 172 -4.04 3.90 -4.94
N GLU A 173 -4.01 4.89 -5.82
CA GLU A 173 -2.79 5.60 -6.18
C GLU A 173 -2.19 6.38 -5.00
N TYR A 174 -3.03 6.98 -4.15
CA TYR A 174 -2.56 7.63 -2.92
C TYR A 174 -2.02 6.61 -1.92
N ARG A 175 -2.65 5.43 -1.80
CA ARG A 175 -2.13 4.34 -0.98
C ARG A 175 -0.72 3.96 -1.41
N GLN A 176 -0.45 3.89 -2.72
CA GLN A 176 0.91 3.60 -3.20
C GLN A 176 1.89 4.73 -2.91
N ILE A 177 1.48 6.01 -2.98
CA ILE A 177 2.33 7.11 -2.52
C ILE A 177 2.69 6.98 -1.03
N ILE A 178 1.75 6.55 -0.18
CA ILE A 178 2.01 6.30 1.25
C ILE A 178 2.97 5.12 1.44
N VAL A 179 2.81 4.04 0.67
CA VAL A 179 3.73 2.90 0.69
C VAL A 179 5.14 3.33 0.26
N GLU A 180 5.26 4.08 -0.84
CA GLU A 180 6.52 4.67 -1.30
C GLU A 180 7.15 5.59 -0.25
N LEU A 181 6.34 6.44 0.40
CA LEU A 181 6.81 7.33 1.48
C LEU A 181 7.36 6.54 2.66
N LEU A 182 6.68 5.50 3.12
CA LEU A 182 7.18 4.64 4.20
C LEU A 182 8.52 3.99 3.83
N MET A 183 8.67 3.53 2.58
CA MET A 183 9.95 3.01 2.10
C MET A 183 11.05 4.09 2.11
N VAL A 184 10.73 5.32 1.71
CA VAL A 184 11.66 6.46 1.78
C VAL A 184 12.05 6.76 3.22
N VAL A 185 11.09 6.83 4.14
CA VAL A 185 11.35 7.08 5.58
C VAL A 185 12.26 5.99 6.15
N SER A 186 12.00 4.73 5.85
CA SER A 186 12.86 3.61 6.27
C SER A 186 14.29 3.79 5.77
N VAL A 187 14.49 4.09 4.48
CA VAL A 187 15.84 4.31 3.93
C VAL A 187 16.53 5.52 4.56
N VAL A 188 15.82 6.61 4.79
CA VAL A 188 16.38 7.80 5.44
C VAL A 188 16.84 7.48 6.86
N LEU A 189 16.01 6.81 7.67
CA LEU A 189 16.38 6.44 9.04
C LEU A 189 17.50 5.39 9.08
N GLU A 190 17.47 4.41 8.18
CA GLU A 190 18.53 3.38 8.05
C GLU A 190 19.90 4.02 7.72
N ARG A 191 19.90 5.11 6.95
CA ARG A 191 21.12 5.83 6.54
C ARG A 191 21.60 6.88 7.54
N ASN A 192 20.75 7.29 8.49
CA ASN A 192 21.04 8.34 9.47
C ASN A 192 20.61 7.85 10.87
N PRO A 193 21.37 6.92 11.49
CA PRO A 193 21.00 6.27 12.76
C PRO A 193 20.89 7.23 13.95
N GLU A 194 21.41 8.45 13.84
CA GLU A 194 21.27 9.54 14.80
C GLU A 194 19.89 10.23 14.76
N LEU A 195 19.14 10.07 13.66
CA LEU A 195 17.85 10.72 13.47
C LEU A 195 16.69 9.87 13.98
N GLU A 196 15.74 10.51 14.63
CA GLU A 196 14.47 9.91 15.07
C GLU A 196 13.37 10.97 15.01
N PHE A 197 12.12 10.52 14.96
CA PHE A 197 10.98 11.41 15.11
C PHE A 197 10.57 11.52 16.58
N THR A 198 10.69 12.72 17.13
CA THR A 198 10.26 13.03 18.50
C THR A 198 8.74 13.01 18.63
N GLU A 199 8.04 13.54 17.64
CA GLU A 199 6.58 13.62 17.58
C GLU A 199 5.99 12.56 16.66
N LYS A 200 4.65 12.47 16.65
CA LYS A 200 3.94 11.59 15.72
C LYS A 200 4.25 12.00 14.28
N VAL A 201 4.45 11.03 13.40
CA VAL A 201 4.71 11.30 11.98
C VAL A 201 3.39 11.30 11.22
N ASP A 202 2.97 12.47 10.76
CA ASP A 202 1.81 12.63 9.88
C ASP A 202 2.22 12.38 8.41
N LEU A 203 1.88 11.20 7.90
CA LEU A 203 2.18 10.83 6.52
C LEU A 203 1.39 11.68 5.52
N ASP A 204 0.15 12.06 5.84
CA ASP A 204 -0.66 12.90 4.95
C ASP A 204 -0.04 14.30 4.81
N GLY A 205 0.48 14.85 5.92
CA GLY A 205 1.25 16.09 5.96
C GLY A 205 2.50 16.04 5.09
N LEU A 206 3.31 14.99 5.24
CA LEU A 206 4.53 14.80 4.44
C LEU A 206 4.25 14.72 2.93
N VAL A 207 3.18 14.00 2.52
CA VAL A 207 2.79 13.94 1.11
C VAL A 207 2.32 15.31 0.59
N LYS A 208 1.60 16.09 1.40
CA LYS A 208 1.18 17.46 1.03
C LYS A 208 2.37 18.39 0.83
N GLU A 209 3.37 18.34 1.71
CA GLU A 209 4.61 19.12 1.57
C GLU A 209 5.40 18.71 0.32
N ALA A 210 5.55 17.40 0.08
CA ALA A 210 6.19 16.89 -1.13
C ALA A 210 5.45 17.35 -2.40
N PHE A 211 4.12 17.32 -2.40
CA PHE A 211 3.30 17.79 -3.53
C PHE A 211 3.40 19.30 -3.73
N SER A 212 3.41 20.09 -2.66
CA SER A 212 3.63 21.54 -2.70
C SER A 212 4.97 21.88 -3.36
N ASP A 213 6.03 21.15 -3.03
CA ASP A 213 7.34 21.32 -3.65
C ASP A 213 7.37 20.87 -5.11
N PHE A 214 6.69 19.78 -5.46
CA PHE A 214 6.50 19.35 -6.85
C PHE A 214 5.78 20.43 -7.69
N GLN A 215 4.73 21.05 -7.15
CA GLN A 215 4.01 22.13 -7.83
C GLN A 215 4.91 23.35 -8.05
N LYS A 216 5.72 23.73 -7.05
CA LYS A 216 6.68 24.85 -7.18
C LYS A 216 7.66 24.59 -8.33
N ASP A 217 8.22 23.39 -8.40
CA ASP A 217 9.13 23.02 -9.48
C ASP A 217 8.46 23.09 -10.85
N ARG A 218 7.26 22.51 -11.01
CA ARG A 218 6.52 22.59 -12.29
C ARG A 218 6.17 24.01 -12.70
N SER A 219 5.74 24.85 -11.76
CA SER A 219 5.45 26.25 -12.06
C SER A 219 6.69 27.01 -12.53
N ARG A 220 7.85 26.74 -11.92
CA ARG A 220 9.12 27.40 -12.27
C ARG A 220 9.71 26.92 -13.60
N LEU A 221 9.53 25.65 -13.92
CA LEU A 221 10.23 24.99 -15.04
C LEU A 221 9.36 24.84 -16.29
N GLU A 222 8.06 24.57 -16.10
CA GLU A 222 7.11 24.29 -17.19
C GLU A 222 6.09 25.42 -17.37
N GLY A 223 6.07 26.41 -16.47
CA GLY A 223 5.09 27.51 -16.51
C GLY A 223 3.65 27.06 -16.20
N ILE A 224 3.48 25.89 -15.59
CA ILE A 224 2.18 25.30 -15.29
C ILE A 224 1.63 25.85 -13.97
N GLU A 225 0.39 26.32 -13.98
CA GLU A 225 -0.29 26.82 -12.80
C GLU A 225 -0.53 25.73 -11.76
N LYS A 226 -0.69 26.12 -10.48
CA LYS A 226 -0.99 25.19 -9.40
C LYS A 226 -2.34 24.50 -9.64
N GLN A 227 -2.36 23.18 -9.52
CA GLN A 227 -3.56 22.36 -9.65
C GLN A 227 -3.86 21.66 -8.34
N ASP A 228 -5.10 21.69 -7.88
CA ASP A 228 -5.51 20.98 -6.65
C ASP A 228 -5.41 19.44 -6.81
N SER A 229 -5.48 18.95 -8.05
CA SER A 229 -5.34 17.52 -8.35
C SER A 229 -3.88 17.05 -8.25
N MET A 230 -3.66 15.96 -7.53
CA MET A 230 -2.37 15.26 -7.47
C MET A 230 -2.13 14.32 -8.66
N GLU A 231 -3.01 14.29 -9.67
CA GLU A 231 -2.92 13.33 -10.78
C GLU A 231 -1.56 13.34 -11.49
N ALA A 232 -1.00 14.52 -11.76
CA ALA A 232 0.32 14.63 -12.36
C ALA A 232 1.45 14.10 -11.45
N PHE A 233 1.31 14.31 -10.13
CA PHE A 233 2.24 13.76 -9.15
C PHE A 233 2.15 12.23 -9.11
N TYR A 234 0.92 11.68 -9.13
CA TYR A 234 0.68 10.25 -9.24
C TYR A 234 1.16 9.65 -10.57
N ASN A 235 1.25 10.43 -11.64
CA ASN A 235 1.79 9.97 -12.91
C ASN A 235 3.31 10.20 -13.07
N THR A 236 3.97 10.75 -12.06
CA THR A 236 5.42 10.95 -12.04
C THR A 236 6.14 9.67 -11.59
N PRO A 237 7.26 9.27 -12.23
CA PRO A 237 8.05 8.12 -11.82
C PRO A 237 8.47 8.16 -10.35
N ALA A 238 8.59 6.98 -9.71
CA ALA A 238 9.04 6.91 -8.32
C ALA A 238 10.49 7.41 -8.18
N VAL A 239 11.39 6.96 -9.04
CA VAL A 239 12.83 7.28 -9.02
C VAL A 239 13.22 8.22 -10.17
N GLY A 240 14.30 8.96 -9.98
CA GLY A 240 14.86 9.89 -10.97
C GLY A 240 15.06 11.30 -10.42
N GLN A 241 15.69 12.18 -11.21
CA GLN A 241 16.10 13.53 -10.79
C GLN A 241 14.94 14.44 -10.36
N ARG A 242 13.69 14.06 -10.64
CA ARG A 242 12.43 14.67 -10.16
C ARG A 242 11.34 13.62 -9.96
N GLY A 243 11.73 12.42 -9.53
CA GLY A 243 10.78 11.38 -9.18
C GLY A 243 10.02 11.73 -7.90
N THR A 244 8.88 11.07 -7.63
CA THR A 244 8.14 11.31 -6.38
C THR A 244 9.03 11.09 -5.16
N SER A 245 9.94 10.11 -5.18
CA SER A 245 10.88 9.84 -4.07
C SER A 245 11.77 11.03 -3.73
N SER A 246 12.17 11.89 -4.68
CA SER A 246 13.02 13.05 -4.36
C SER A 246 12.24 14.09 -3.54
N TYR A 247 10.98 14.33 -3.89
CA TYR A 247 10.10 15.23 -3.16
C TYR A 247 9.72 14.66 -1.78
N LEU A 248 9.41 13.36 -1.71
CA LEU A 248 9.12 12.68 -0.45
C LEU A 248 10.34 12.70 0.48
N THR A 249 11.54 12.40 -0.04
CA THR A 249 12.79 12.43 0.73
C THR A 249 13.04 13.82 1.28
N LYS A 250 12.84 14.86 0.47
CA LYS A 250 13.01 16.25 0.93
C LYS A 250 12.06 16.61 2.06
N ALA A 251 10.78 16.27 1.94
CA ALA A 251 9.79 16.51 3.00
C ALA A 251 10.16 15.79 4.30
N VAL A 252 10.57 14.52 4.20
CA VAL A 252 11.01 13.70 5.36
C VAL A 252 12.24 14.31 6.03
N MET A 253 13.27 14.67 5.26
CA MET A 253 14.50 15.27 5.79
C MET A 253 14.21 16.59 6.49
N ILE A 254 13.38 17.46 5.91
CA ILE A 254 13.00 18.72 6.55
C ILE A 254 12.31 18.46 7.89
N GLN A 255 11.39 17.51 7.95
CA GLN A 255 10.69 17.16 9.19
C GLN A 255 11.65 16.62 10.27
N LEU A 256 12.58 15.74 9.89
CA LEU A 256 13.56 15.18 10.82
C LEU A 256 14.53 16.25 11.36
N LEU A 257 14.96 17.18 10.50
CA LEU A 257 15.89 18.25 10.87
C LEU A 257 15.24 19.38 11.69
N GLN A 258 13.91 19.44 11.74
CA GLN A 258 13.19 20.32 12.67
C GLN A 258 13.11 19.74 14.09
N GLY A 259 13.42 18.45 14.27
CA GLY A 259 13.50 17.81 15.59
C GLY A 259 14.86 17.98 16.27
N ASP A 260 14.92 17.69 17.56
CA ASP A 260 16.17 17.67 18.33
C ASP A 260 17.03 16.46 17.93
N VAL A 261 18.29 16.69 17.54
CA VAL A 261 19.25 15.62 17.25
C VAL A 261 19.74 15.00 18.55
N LYS A 262 19.51 13.70 18.76
CA LYS A 262 20.09 13.00 19.90
C LYS A 262 21.61 12.87 19.71
N PRO A 263 22.45 13.30 20.67
CA PRO A 263 23.87 13.03 20.60
C PRO A 263 24.11 11.52 20.65
N CYS A 264 24.89 11.01 19.69
CA CYS A 264 25.34 9.62 19.69
C CYS A 264 26.13 9.35 20.98
N LYS A 265 25.76 8.31 21.74
CA LYS A 265 26.44 7.97 23.01
C LYS A 265 27.85 7.39 22.81
N ASP A 266 28.26 7.16 21.56
CA ASP A 266 29.52 6.51 21.20
C ASP A 266 30.53 7.44 20.49
N ASP A 267 30.39 8.77 20.57
CA ASP A 267 31.41 9.70 20.06
C ASP A 267 32.41 10.11 21.17
N PRO A 268 33.64 9.53 21.21
CA PRO A 268 34.71 10.00 22.10
C PRO A 268 35.34 11.33 21.63
N CYS A 269 34.79 11.98 20.61
CA CYS A 269 35.37 13.17 20.00
C CYS A 269 34.79 14.46 20.58
N THR A 270 35.03 14.73 21.86
CA THR A 270 35.01 16.11 22.37
C THR A 270 36.30 16.81 21.95
N VAL A 271 36.20 17.72 20.98
CA VAL A 271 37.27 18.69 20.70
C VAL A 271 37.41 19.57 21.94
N SER A 272 38.57 19.46 22.59
CA SER A 272 38.98 20.31 23.71
C SER A 272 39.42 21.69 23.25
#